data_AF-A0A377JWQ0-F1
#
_entry.id   AF-A0A377JWQ0-F1
#
_cell.length_a   1.000
_cell.length_b   1.000
_cell.length_c   1.000
_cell.angle_alpha   90.00
_cell.angle_beta   90.00
_cell.angle_gamma   90.00
#
_symmetry.space_group_name_H-M   'P 1'
#
loop_
_entity.id
_entity.type
_entity.pdbx_description
1 polymer ?
#
loop_
_entity_poly.entity_id
_entity_poly.type
_entity_poly.pdbx_seq_one_letter_code
_entity_poly.pdbx_strand_id
1 'polypeptide(L)'
;MHGEALSKELTNKVENMLESSNKILGETMTLKDRLLIDNKIKYSYLKEIAQDLPKPITKDDFLHLLKNKKYVNIQTPIKELEIEPLKAYEHLTQNSNKQNRIDISGAILPTLQNPLFITKDKKDTYYFYKPFKDEKGVLNIVSIAIPKSNRIRYKTSYIASRERMLKMINEYELVYEAF
;
A
#
# COMPACT_ATOMS: atom_id res chain seq x y z
N MET A 1 -33.85 -28.95 -40.22
CA MET A 1 -33.85 -27.50 -39.88
C MET A 1 -33.53 -27.20 -38.40
N HIS A 2 -33.33 -28.17 -37.50
CA HIS A 2 -33.06 -27.89 -36.06
C HIS A 2 -31.57 -27.70 -35.69
N GLY A 3 -30.62 -28.20 -36.48
CA GLY A 3 -29.18 -28.14 -36.13
C GLY A 3 -28.52 -26.77 -36.30
N GLU A 4 -28.95 -25.98 -37.29
CA GLU A 4 -28.35 -24.66 -37.57
C GLU A 4 -28.75 -23.59 -36.55
N ALA A 5 -29.96 -23.68 -35.97
CA ALA A 5 -30.43 -22.75 -34.96
C ALA A 5 -29.66 -22.92 -33.64
N LEU A 6 -29.45 -24.16 -33.21
CA LEU A 6 -28.65 -24.51 -32.03
C LEU A 6 -27.18 -24.10 -32.17
N SER A 7 -26.60 -24.25 -33.37
CA SER A 7 -25.23 -23.82 -33.64
C SER A 7 -25.09 -22.29 -33.54
N LYS A 8 -26.01 -21.52 -34.12
CA LYS A 8 -25.96 -20.04 -34.06
C LYS A 8 -26.16 -19.51 -32.64
N GLU A 9 -27.04 -20.15 -31.86
CA GLU A 9 -27.29 -19.75 -30.48
C GLU A 9 -26.08 -20.01 -29.57
N LEU A 10 -25.37 -21.13 -29.78
CA LEU A 10 -24.10 -21.38 -29.09
C LEU A 10 -23.02 -20.38 -29.47
N THR A 11 -22.85 -20.09 -30.77
CA THR A 11 -21.83 -19.14 -31.24
C THR A 11 -22.06 -17.74 -30.67
N ASN A 12 -23.31 -17.26 -30.71
CA ASN A 12 -23.68 -15.97 -30.15
C ASN A 12 -23.43 -15.91 -28.63
N LYS A 13 -23.67 -17.01 -27.90
CA LYS A 13 -23.42 -17.06 -26.45
C LYS A 13 -21.93 -16.99 -26.13
N VAL A 14 -21.10 -17.66 -26.93
CA VAL A 14 -19.62 -17.65 -26.78
C VAL A 14 -19.05 -16.28 -27.14
N GLU A 15 -19.53 -15.65 -28.21
CA GLU A 15 -19.12 -14.28 -28.60
C GLU A 15 -19.49 -13.26 -27.52
N ASN A 16 -20.70 -13.32 -26.97
CA ASN A 16 -21.11 -12.45 -25.85
C ASN A 16 -20.27 -12.67 -24.58
N MET A 17 -19.85 -13.91 -24.29
CA MET A 17 -18.96 -14.23 -23.17
C MET A 17 -17.52 -13.72 -23.39
N LEU A 18 -17.04 -13.77 -24.63
CA LEU A 18 -15.73 -13.23 -25.03
C LEU A 18 -15.73 -11.71 -25.03
N GLU A 19 -16.80 -11.07 -25.53
CA GLU A 19 -16.95 -9.61 -25.49
C GLU A 19 -17.08 -9.08 -24.07
N SER A 20 -17.81 -9.76 -23.18
CA SER A 20 -17.87 -9.39 -21.77
C SER A 20 -16.53 -9.59 -21.06
N SER A 21 -15.79 -10.66 -21.37
CA SER A 21 -14.43 -10.87 -20.83
C SER A 21 -13.42 -9.82 -21.35
N ASN A 22 -13.51 -9.45 -22.63
CA ASN A 22 -12.67 -8.42 -23.23
C ASN A 22 -13.03 -7.00 -22.77
N LYS A 23 -14.30 -6.75 -22.46
CA LYS A 23 -14.75 -5.49 -21.84
C LYS A 23 -14.24 -5.38 -20.40
N ILE A 24 -14.19 -6.48 -19.65
CA ILE A 24 -13.56 -6.57 -18.31
C ILE A 24 -12.03 -6.36 -18.39
N LEU A 25 -11.39 -6.77 -19.48
CA LEU A 25 -9.96 -6.55 -19.73
C LEU A 25 -9.62 -5.11 -20.19
N GLY A 26 -10.62 -4.35 -20.66
CA GLY A 26 -10.47 -2.96 -21.11
C GLY A 26 -10.81 -1.90 -20.06
N GLU A 27 -11.53 -2.26 -19.00
CA GLU A 27 -11.76 -1.37 -17.85
C GLU A 27 -10.58 -1.51 -16.87
N THR A 28 -9.87 -0.40 -16.65
CA THR A 28 -8.77 -0.35 -15.69
C THR A 28 -9.29 -0.73 -14.31
N MET A 29 -8.94 -1.93 -13.82
CA MET A 29 -9.35 -2.41 -12.49
C MET A 29 -8.99 -1.37 -11.42
N THR A 30 -9.96 -0.95 -10.63
CA THR A 30 -9.73 0.00 -9.54
C THR A 30 -8.96 -0.64 -8.40
N LEU A 31 -8.39 0.18 -7.50
CA LEU A 31 -7.78 -0.29 -6.26
C LEU A 31 -8.73 -1.22 -5.47
N LYS A 32 -10.04 -0.90 -5.45
CA LYS A 32 -11.05 -1.70 -4.75
C LYS A 32 -11.20 -3.08 -5.39
N ASP A 33 -11.30 -3.15 -6.71
CA ASP A 33 -11.46 -4.41 -7.43
C ASP A 33 -10.26 -5.33 -7.22
N ARG A 34 -9.06 -4.75 -7.17
CA ARG A 34 -7.81 -5.50 -6.93
C ARG A 34 -7.72 -6.02 -5.50
N LEU A 35 -8.06 -5.20 -4.50
CA LEU A 35 -7.78 -5.51 -3.10
C LEU A 35 -8.95 -6.06 -2.29
N LEU A 36 -10.19 -5.95 -2.79
CA LEU A 36 -11.39 -6.37 -2.07
C LEU A 36 -12.21 -7.43 -2.83
N ILE A 37 -12.85 -8.33 -2.07
CA ILE A 37 -13.94 -9.22 -2.50
C ILE A 37 -15.06 -9.10 -1.46
N ASP A 38 -16.29 -8.81 -1.88
CA ASP A 38 -17.43 -8.58 -0.98
C ASP A 38 -17.11 -7.60 0.17
N ASN A 39 -16.39 -6.52 -0.14
CA ASN A 39 -15.90 -5.52 0.82
C ASN A 39 -14.98 -6.09 1.93
N LYS A 40 -14.37 -7.26 1.70
CA LYS A 40 -13.34 -7.88 2.55
C LYS A 40 -12.00 -7.84 1.82
N ILE A 41 -10.92 -7.63 2.59
CA ILE A 41 -9.56 -7.62 2.07
C ILE A 41 -9.20 -9.01 1.53
N LYS A 42 -8.70 -9.08 0.30
CA LYS A 42 -8.16 -10.28 -0.35
C LYS A 42 -6.76 -10.62 0.21
N TYR A 43 -6.69 -11.16 1.42
CA TYR A 43 -5.41 -11.50 2.07
C TYR A 43 -4.59 -12.56 1.32
N SER A 44 -5.23 -13.47 0.57
CA SER A 44 -4.53 -14.43 -0.29
C SER A 44 -3.71 -13.71 -1.35
N TYR A 45 -4.34 -12.78 -2.09
CA TYR A 45 -3.67 -11.95 -3.08
C TYR A 45 -2.56 -11.09 -2.45
N LEU A 46 -2.82 -10.45 -1.30
CA LEU A 46 -1.78 -9.70 -0.59
C LEU A 46 -0.57 -10.57 -0.23
N LYS A 47 -0.78 -11.83 0.15
CA LYS A 47 0.30 -12.77 0.48
C LYS A 47 1.14 -13.13 -0.74
N GLU A 48 0.52 -13.26 -1.91
CA GLU A 48 1.20 -13.55 -3.18
C GLU A 48 2.13 -12.41 -3.59
N ILE A 49 1.67 -11.15 -3.47
CA ILE A 49 2.43 -9.97 -3.88
C ILE A 49 3.35 -9.41 -2.78
N ALA A 50 3.17 -9.84 -1.53
CA ALA A 50 3.96 -9.37 -0.39
C ALA A 50 5.44 -9.79 -0.53
N GLN A 51 6.31 -8.81 -0.28
CA GLN A 51 7.75 -9.04 -0.13
C GLN A 51 8.06 -9.53 1.29
N ASP A 52 9.16 -10.24 1.47
CA ASP A 52 9.61 -10.61 2.81
C ASP A 52 9.89 -9.37 3.65
N LEU A 53 9.48 -9.40 4.92
CA LEU A 53 9.70 -8.30 5.85
C LEU A 53 11.21 -8.05 6.01
N PRO A 54 11.72 -6.84 5.72
CA PRO A 54 13.12 -6.53 5.95
C PRO A 54 13.47 -6.70 7.43
N LYS A 55 14.68 -7.20 7.69
CA LYS A 55 15.15 -7.38 9.07
C LYS A 55 15.04 -6.06 9.85
N PRO A 56 14.65 -6.11 11.14
CA PRO A 56 14.71 -4.94 12.01
C PRO A 56 16.15 -4.41 12.02
N ILE A 57 16.27 -3.10 11.84
CA ILE A 57 17.53 -2.36 11.91
C ILE A 57 17.61 -1.59 13.22
N THR A 58 18.83 -1.41 13.71
CA THR A 58 19.09 -0.67 14.94
C THR A 58 18.90 0.83 14.73
N LYS A 59 18.87 1.59 15.83
CA LYS A 59 18.81 3.06 15.78
C LYS A 59 20.01 3.62 15.01
N ASP A 60 21.21 3.13 15.33
CA ASP A 60 22.44 3.63 14.73
C ASP A 60 22.51 3.29 13.23
N ASP A 61 22.08 2.09 12.83
CA ASP A 61 21.99 1.72 11.41
C ASP A 61 20.95 2.59 10.68
N PHE A 62 19.79 2.84 11.28
CA PHE A 62 18.76 3.69 10.69
C PHE A 62 19.26 5.13 10.49
N LEU A 63 19.95 5.68 11.49
CA LEU A 63 20.58 7.00 11.39
C LEU A 63 21.68 7.01 10.31
N HIS A 64 22.50 5.97 10.25
CA HIS A 64 23.58 5.84 9.28
C HIS A 64 23.05 5.76 7.83
N LEU A 65 22.00 4.97 7.58
CA LEU A 65 21.29 4.90 6.30
C LEU A 65 20.79 6.28 5.84
N LEU A 66 20.41 7.12 6.81
CA LEU A 66 19.98 8.51 6.60
C LEU A 66 21.12 9.51 6.84
N LYS A 67 22.37 9.06 6.61
CA LYS A 67 23.59 9.89 6.58
C LYS A 67 23.86 10.67 7.87
N ASN A 68 23.33 10.21 9.01
CA ASN A 68 23.45 10.86 10.32
C ASN A 68 23.05 12.35 10.33
N LYS A 69 22.13 12.75 9.44
CA LYS A 69 21.66 14.14 9.36
C LYS A 69 20.45 14.35 10.26
N LYS A 70 20.32 15.56 10.81
CA LYS A 70 19.12 15.97 11.56
C LYS A 70 17.85 15.89 10.72
N TYR A 71 17.93 16.33 9.46
CA TYR A 71 16.84 16.23 8.48
C TYR A 71 17.40 15.64 7.18
N VAL A 72 16.62 14.76 6.56
CA VAL A 72 16.91 14.16 5.27
C VAL A 72 15.69 14.24 4.38
N ASN A 73 15.90 14.58 3.12
CA ASN A 73 14.88 14.47 2.11
C ASN A 73 15.11 13.20 1.31
N ILE A 74 14.04 12.43 1.10
CA ILE A 74 14.02 11.28 0.21
C ILE A 74 13.00 11.50 -0.89
N GLN A 75 13.25 10.93 -2.07
CA GLN A 75 12.28 10.91 -3.14
C GLN A 75 11.22 9.84 -2.85
N THR A 76 9.96 10.19 -3.05
CA THR A 76 8.83 9.23 -3.10
C THR A 76 8.16 9.34 -4.48
N PRO A 77 7.26 8.41 -4.84
CA PRO A 77 6.57 8.46 -6.14
C PRO A 77 5.73 9.73 -6.36
N ILE A 78 5.30 10.40 -5.28
CA ILE A 78 4.42 11.57 -5.40
C ILE A 78 5.15 12.91 -5.17
N LYS A 79 6.18 12.93 -4.30
CA LYS A 79 6.90 14.16 -3.91
C LYS A 79 8.09 13.88 -3.01
N GLU A 80 8.96 14.87 -2.86
CA GLU A 80 10.01 14.86 -1.85
C GLU A 80 9.41 14.78 -0.44
N LEU A 81 10.00 13.92 0.40
CA LEU A 81 9.57 13.68 1.77
C LEU A 81 10.72 13.96 2.75
N GLU A 82 10.48 14.88 3.68
CA GLU A 82 11.39 15.19 4.78
C GLU A 82 11.20 14.21 5.95
N ILE A 83 12.31 13.64 6.42
CA ILE A 83 12.40 12.79 7.61
C ILE A 83 13.33 13.47 8.62
N GLU A 84 12.94 13.45 9.89
CA GLU A 84 13.85 13.66 11.02
C GLU A 84 14.24 12.27 11.57
N PRO A 85 15.40 11.70 11.17
CA PRO A 85 15.68 10.27 11.35
C PRO A 85 15.58 9.79 12.79
N LEU A 86 16.12 10.58 13.72
CA LEU A 86 16.09 10.29 15.15
C LEU A 86 14.65 10.16 15.67
N LYS A 87 13.83 11.17 15.41
CA LYS A 87 12.41 11.16 15.83
C LYS A 87 11.62 10.07 15.12
N ALA A 88 11.94 9.79 13.85
CA ALA A 88 11.28 8.74 13.09
C ALA A 88 11.49 7.36 13.71
N TYR A 89 12.72 7.08 14.14
CA TYR A 89 13.05 5.84 14.85
C TYR A 89 12.43 5.81 16.26
N GLU A 90 12.54 6.90 17.02
CA GLU A 90 11.99 6.98 18.39
C GLU A 90 10.46 6.80 18.41
N HIS A 91 9.74 7.28 17.39
CA HIS A 91 8.30 7.06 17.24
C HIS A 91 7.91 5.57 17.12
N LEU A 92 8.84 4.65 16.85
CA LEU A 92 8.55 3.22 16.85
C LEU A 92 8.24 2.68 18.25
N THR A 93 8.78 3.29 19.30
CA THR A 93 8.53 2.87 20.70
C THR A 93 7.85 3.95 21.52
N GLN A 94 8.10 5.22 21.20
CA GLN A 94 7.55 6.40 21.89
C GLN A 94 6.37 6.99 21.13
N ASN A 95 5.44 6.14 20.68
CA ASN A 95 4.19 6.59 20.05
C ASN A 95 3.08 6.77 21.09
N SER A 96 2.03 7.51 20.71
CA SER A 96 0.86 7.79 21.56
C SER A 96 0.16 6.52 22.09
N ASN A 97 0.33 5.38 21.41
CA ASN A 97 -0.27 4.11 21.79
C ASN A 97 0.68 3.22 22.62
N LYS A 98 1.89 3.70 22.94
CA LYS A 98 2.94 2.98 23.70
C LYS A 98 3.26 1.59 23.16
N GLN A 99 3.08 1.40 21.85
CA GLN A 99 3.37 0.13 21.19
C GLN A 99 4.85 0.03 20.86
N ASN A 100 5.46 -1.13 21.03
CA ASN A 100 6.77 -1.42 20.46
C ASN A 100 6.60 -1.83 18.99
N ARG A 101 7.16 -1.04 18.09
CA ARG A 101 7.13 -1.25 16.63
C ARG A 101 8.54 -1.35 16.03
N ILE A 102 9.55 -1.68 16.84
CA ILE A 102 10.93 -1.83 16.36
C ILE A 102 11.03 -2.89 15.26
N ASP A 103 10.22 -3.95 15.34
CA ASP A 103 10.25 -5.06 14.38
C ASP A 103 9.95 -4.64 12.94
N ILE A 104 9.38 -3.45 12.72
CA ILE A 104 9.11 -2.91 11.38
C ILE A 104 10.09 -1.83 10.94
N SER A 105 11.17 -1.56 11.69
CA SER A 105 12.10 -0.46 11.40
C SER A 105 12.72 -0.58 10.00
N GLY A 106 13.05 -1.80 9.57
CA GLY A 106 13.58 -2.08 8.23
C GLY A 106 12.56 -1.83 7.10
N ALA A 107 11.27 -1.84 7.40
CA ALA A 107 10.20 -1.67 6.41
C ALA A 107 9.86 -0.19 6.11
N ILE A 108 10.36 0.77 6.90
CA ILE A 108 10.00 2.18 6.77
C ILE A 108 10.39 2.74 5.39
N LEU A 109 11.67 2.65 5.02
CA LEU A 109 12.15 3.25 3.76
C LEU A 109 11.54 2.56 2.52
N PRO A 110 11.47 1.23 2.43
CA PRO A 110 10.81 0.57 1.30
C PRO A 110 9.33 0.95 1.16
N THR A 111 8.63 1.19 2.27
CA THR A 111 7.22 1.64 2.24
C THR A 111 7.09 3.06 1.69
N LEU A 112 8.03 3.96 2.03
CA LEU A 112 8.00 5.35 1.55
C LEU A 112 8.46 5.50 0.10
N GLN A 113 9.47 4.73 -0.32
CA GLN A 113 10.09 4.86 -1.64
C GLN A 113 9.37 4.05 -2.70
N ASN A 114 8.93 2.83 -2.35
CA ASN A 114 8.32 1.87 -3.28
C ASN A 114 7.00 1.29 -2.71
N PRO A 115 6.00 2.13 -2.36
CA PRO A 115 4.69 1.67 -1.89
C PRO A 115 3.94 0.90 -2.98
N LEU A 116 3.02 0.02 -2.59
CA LEU A 116 2.06 -0.57 -3.52
C LEU A 116 1.03 0.47 -3.97
N PHE A 117 0.56 1.29 -3.03
CA PHE A 117 -0.29 2.43 -3.33
C PHE A 117 -0.12 3.52 -2.28
N ILE A 118 -0.54 4.74 -2.64
CA ILE A 118 -0.60 5.87 -1.74
C ILE A 118 -2.01 6.47 -1.81
N THR A 119 -2.59 6.74 -0.65
CA THR A 119 -3.89 7.41 -0.55
C THR A 119 -3.79 8.70 0.27
N LYS A 120 -4.74 9.60 0.08
CA LYS A 120 -4.83 10.89 0.75
C LYS A 120 -6.21 11.06 1.39
N ASP A 121 -6.25 11.39 2.67
CA ASP A 121 -7.52 11.70 3.34
C ASP A 121 -7.93 13.18 3.15
N LYS A 122 -9.12 13.52 3.62
CA LYS A 122 -9.69 14.88 3.52
C LYS A 122 -8.90 15.95 4.29
N LYS A 123 -7.93 15.57 5.14
CA LYS A 123 -7.05 16.48 5.87
C LYS A 123 -5.66 16.56 5.22
N ASP A 124 -5.55 16.11 3.97
CA ASP A 124 -4.30 16.00 3.22
C ASP A 124 -3.23 15.13 3.91
N THR A 125 -3.64 14.17 4.74
CA THR A 125 -2.71 13.17 5.28
C THR A 125 -2.48 12.09 4.24
N TYR A 126 -1.20 11.80 3.95
CA TYR A 126 -0.78 10.79 2.99
C TYR A 126 -0.49 9.47 3.70
N TYR A 127 -0.99 8.38 3.15
CA TYR A 127 -0.82 7.02 3.64
C TYR A 127 -0.12 6.19 2.58
N PHE A 128 1.16 5.92 2.81
CA PHE A 128 1.99 5.05 2.00
C PHE A 128 1.77 3.63 2.48
N TYR A 129 1.28 2.74 1.61
CA TYR A 129 1.00 1.35 1.97
C TYR A 129 1.90 0.39 1.22
N LYS A 130 2.43 -0.61 1.94
CA LYS A 130 3.12 -1.75 1.34
C LYS A 130 2.84 -3.03 2.14
N PRO A 131 2.40 -4.12 1.49
CA PRO A 131 2.31 -5.42 2.14
C PRO A 131 3.70 -6.06 2.25
N PHE A 132 3.99 -6.60 3.42
CA PHE A 132 5.11 -7.50 3.66
C PHE A 132 4.59 -8.84 4.19
N LYS A 133 5.47 -9.83 4.29
CA LYS A 133 5.16 -11.11 4.92
C LYS A 133 6.29 -11.59 5.83
N ASP A 134 5.90 -12.31 6.86
CA ASP A 134 6.77 -13.11 7.71
C ASP A 134 6.18 -14.52 7.88
N GLU A 135 6.75 -15.32 8.78
CA GLU A 135 6.26 -16.66 9.09
C GLU A 135 4.81 -16.68 9.62
N LYS A 136 4.33 -15.57 10.19
CA LYS A 136 2.98 -15.44 10.78
C LYS A 136 1.95 -14.99 9.76
N GLY A 137 2.35 -14.37 8.66
CA GLY A 137 1.47 -14.00 7.57
C GLY A 137 1.78 -12.63 6.98
N VAL A 138 0.74 -11.95 6.49
CA VAL A 138 0.87 -10.63 5.84
C VAL A 138 0.89 -9.51 6.89
N LEU A 139 1.86 -8.62 6.78
CA LEU A 139 1.96 -7.38 7.53
C LEU A 139 1.61 -6.20 6.62
N ASN A 140 0.54 -5.50 6.97
CA ASN A 140 0.06 -4.33 6.25
C ASN A 140 0.77 -3.06 6.73
N ILE A 141 1.99 -2.80 6.25
CA ILE A 141 2.76 -1.63 6.73
C ILE A 141 2.24 -0.36 6.09
N VAL A 142 1.99 0.64 6.94
CA VAL A 142 1.57 1.99 6.54
C VAL A 142 2.51 3.02 7.15
N SER A 143 3.03 3.91 6.30
CA SER A 143 3.74 5.11 6.72
C SER A 143 2.91 6.35 6.45
N ILE A 144 2.83 7.25 7.43
CA ILE A 144 2.07 8.50 7.35
C ILE A 144 3.00 9.67 7.07
N ALA A 145 2.58 10.54 6.16
CA ALA A 145 3.16 11.87 5.98
C ALA A 145 2.08 12.95 5.94
N ILE A 146 2.44 14.18 6.31
CA ILE A 146 1.56 15.36 6.24
C ILE A 146 2.16 16.43 5.32
N PRO A 147 1.35 17.36 4.78
CA PRO A 147 1.84 18.45 3.96
C PRO A 147 2.84 19.32 4.73
N LYS A 148 3.85 19.83 4.03
CA LYS A 148 4.79 20.83 4.53
C LYS A 148 5.25 21.71 3.38
N SER A 149 4.62 22.87 3.18
CA SER A 149 4.95 23.78 2.06
C SER A 149 5.01 23.00 0.73
N ASN A 150 6.15 23.02 0.02
CA ASN A 150 6.37 22.33 -1.25
C ASN A 150 6.74 20.84 -1.15
N ARG A 151 6.69 20.25 0.06
CA ARG A 151 7.05 18.84 0.32
C ARG A 151 6.04 18.18 1.25
N ILE A 152 6.30 16.93 1.63
CA ILE A 152 5.64 16.27 2.76
C ILE A 152 6.64 15.98 3.86
N ARG A 153 6.14 15.77 5.08
CA ARG A 153 6.95 15.40 6.23
C ARG A 153 6.45 14.09 6.82
N TYR A 154 7.38 13.16 7.04
CA TYR A 154 7.13 11.91 7.74
C TYR A 154 6.58 12.12 9.15
N LYS A 155 5.65 11.26 9.58
CA LYS A 155 5.09 11.25 10.93
C LYS A 155 5.34 9.96 11.68
N THR A 156 4.99 8.82 11.10
CA THR A 156 5.06 7.52 11.79
C THR A 156 4.86 6.38 10.81
N SER A 157 5.22 5.17 11.24
CA SER A 157 4.90 3.92 10.54
C SER A 157 4.30 2.92 11.54
N TYR A 158 3.41 2.07 11.05
CA TYR A 158 2.74 1.04 11.85
C TYR A 158 2.16 -0.06 10.98
N ILE A 159 1.81 -1.19 11.60
CA ILE A 159 1.00 -2.25 10.98
C ILE A 159 -0.47 -1.81 11.05
N ALA A 160 -1.09 -1.60 9.90
CA ALA A 160 -2.46 -1.15 9.80
C ALA A 160 -3.45 -2.24 10.22
N SER A 161 -4.49 -1.83 10.96
CA SER A 161 -5.64 -2.69 11.23
C SER A 161 -6.47 -2.90 9.97
N ARG A 162 -7.37 -3.89 10.00
CA ARG A 162 -8.34 -4.14 8.93
C ARG A 162 -9.17 -2.89 8.62
N GLU A 163 -9.64 -2.19 9.65
CA GLU A 163 -10.46 -0.98 9.51
C GLU A 163 -9.67 0.14 8.83
N ARG A 164 -8.38 0.31 9.19
CA ARG A 164 -7.50 1.30 8.55
C ARG A 164 -7.32 0.98 7.06
N MET A 165 -7.07 -0.28 6.73
CA MET A 165 -6.94 -0.74 5.35
C MET A 165 -8.22 -0.47 4.55
N LEU A 166 -9.39 -0.83 5.10
CA LEU A 166 -10.66 -0.59 4.45
C LEU A 166 -10.93 0.90 4.23
N LYS A 167 -10.61 1.78 5.21
CA LYS A 167 -10.74 3.23 5.03
C LYS A 167 -9.87 3.74 3.88
N MET A 168 -8.60 3.34 3.85
CA MET A 168 -7.68 3.74 2.77
C MET A 168 -8.20 3.30 1.40
N ILE A 169 -8.69 2.07 1.28
CA ILE A 169 -9.16 1.52 -0.01
C ILE A 169 -10.52 2.12 -0.42
N ASN A 170 -11.43 2.32 0.55
CA ASN A 170 -12.82 2.68 0.24
C ASN A 170 -13.12 4.17 0.22
N GLU A 171 -12.45 4.95 1.08
CA GLU A 171 -12.85 6.33 1.40
C GLU A 171 -11.81 7.39 0.99
N TYR A 172 -10.53 7.02 0.93
CA TYR A 172 -9.46 7.98 0.65
C TYR A 172 -9.21 8.13 -0.84
N GLU A 173 -8.72 9.31 -1.24
CA GLU A 173 -8.34 9.59 -2.62
C GLU A 173 -7.09 8.78 -2.97
N LEU A 174 -7.15 7.98 -4.04
CA LEU A 174 -5.98 7.32 -4.58
C LEU A 174 -5.10 8.35 -5.28
N VAL A 175 -3.83 8.45 -4.89
CA VAL A 175 -2.86 9.39 -5.49
C VAL A 175 -1.73 8.70 -6.24
N TYR A 176 -1.53 7.41 -6.01
CA TYR A 176 -0.52 6.59 -6.68
C TYR A 176 -0.82 5.10 -6.49
N GLU A 177 -0.54 4.28 -7.50
CA GLU A 177 -0.52 2.82 -7.42
C GLU A 177 0.57 2.22 -8.32
N ALA A 178 1.00 1.00 -7.98
CA ALA A 178 2.13 0.30 -8.61
C ALA A 178 1.80 -1.15 -9.02
N PHE A 179 0.52 -1.42 -9.37
CA PHE A 179 0.07 -2.75 -9.81
C PHE A 179 0.54 -3.13 -11.21
#